data_AF-A0A7Y7AA29-F1
#
_entry.id   AF-A0A7Y7AA29-F1
#
_cell.length_a   1.000
_cell.length_b   1.000
_cell.length_c   1.000
_cell.angle_alpha   90.00
_cell.angle_beta   90.00
_cell.angle_gamma   90.00
#
_symmetry.space_group_name_H-M   'P 1'
#
loop_
_entity.id
_entity.type
_entity.pdbx_description
1 polymer ?
#
loop_
_entity_poly.entity_id
_entity_poly.type
_entity_poly.pdbx_seq_one_letter_code
_entity_poly.pdbx_strand_id
1 'polypeptide(L)'
;MAITNHSFDTYRVYHYNADNTYGQTAVVNCYSGSSFKGSLYFYKEGASVPASSKTGSGYLYLRFSEKQFNEIITTLREEKPLNMGFNDSNNWGWVSTSQEPVGEEES
;
A
#
# COMPACT_ATOMS: atom_id res chain seq x y z
N MET A 1 -14.66 -9.99 -13.47
CA MET A 1 -14.05 -9.04 -12.53
C MET A 1 -12.57 -9.29 -12.53
N ALA A 2 -11.75 -8.29 -12.85
CA ALA A 2 -10.30 -8.46 -12.89
C ALA A 2 -9.71 -7.97 -11.56
N ILE A 3 -8.94 -8.84 -10.93
CA ILE A 3 -8.16 -8.55 -9.73
C ILE A 3 -6.70 -8.61 -10.14
N THR A 4 -5.93 -7.60 -9.75
CA THR A 4 -4.46 -7.60 -9.90
C THR A 4 -3.84 -7.73 -8.52
N ASN A 5 -2.87 -8.64 -8.35
CA ASN A 5 -2.09 -8.79 -7.14
C ASN A 5 -0.61 -8.75 -7.47
N HIS A 6 0.16 -8.06 -6.64
CA HIS A 6 1.63 -8.09 -6.66
C HIS A 6 2.16 -8.46 -5.30
N SER A 7 3.03 -9.45 -5.24
CA SER A 7 3.92 -9.64 -4.10
C SER A 7 5.00 -8.57 -4.08
N PHE A 8 5.43 -8.17 -2.89
CA PHE A 8 6.57 -7.29 -2.68
C PHE A 8 7.35 -7.73 -1.44
N ASP A 9 8.66 -7.52 -1.46
CA ASP A 9 9.61 -7.99 -0.43
C ASP A 9 10.46 -6.86 0.15
N THR A 10 10.43 -5.70 -0.50
CA THR A 10 11.20 -4.53 -0.12
C THR A 10 10.34 -3.28 -0.31
N TYR A 11 10.56 -2.28 0.54
CA TYR A 11 9.85 -1.01 0.44
C TYR A 11 10.72 0.17 0.83
N ARG A 12 10.31 1.35 0.38
CA ARG A 12 10.92 2.63 0.77
C ARG A 12 9.85 3.57 1.26
N VAL A 13 10.05 4.11 2.47
CA VAL A 13 9.15 5.07 3.10
C VAL A 13 9.66 6.49 2.86
N TYR A 14 8.75 7.37 2.47
CA TYR A 14 8.95 8.81 2.35
C TYR A 14 8.00 9.52 3.31
N HIS A 15 8.52 10.45 4.09
CA HIS A 15 7.73 11.35 4.94
C HIS A 15 7.80 12.76 4.38
N TYR A 16 6.67 13.45 4.33
CA TYR A 16 6.61 14.83 3.87
C TYR A 16 6.37 15.76 5.06
N ASN A 17 7.24 16.75 5.22
CA ASN A 17 7.21 17.72 6.31
C ASN A 17 6.35 18.95 6.02
N ALA A 18 5.84 19.07 4.79
CA ALA A 18 5.00 20.18 4.36
C ALA A 18 3.80 19.65 3.58
N ASP A 19 2.70 20.38 3.65
CA ASP A 19 1.53 20.14 2.82
C ASP A 19 1.93 20.23 1.35
N ASN A 20 1.84 19.10 0.64
CA ASN A 20 1.85 19.13 -0.83
C ASN A 20 0.43 19.41 -1.36
N THR A 21 0.36 19.72 -2.65
CA THR A 21 -0.89 20.01 -3.38
C THR A 21 -1.96 18.93 -3.21
N TYR A 22 -1.57 17.70 -2.88
CA TYR A 22 -2.47 16.56 -2.75
C TYR A 22 -2.78 16.19 -1.30
N GLY A 23 -2.18 16.86 -0.31
CA GLY A 23 -2.37 16.54 1.12
C GLY A 23 -1.76 15.20 1.54
N GLN A 24 -0.77 14.68 0.83
CA GLN A 24 -0.10 13.44 1.21
C GLN A 24 0.88 13.69 2.35
N THR A 25 0.89 12.83 3.37
CA THR A 25 1.82 12.92 4.52
C THR A 25 2.95 11.89 4.43
N ALA A 26 2.69 10.76 3.77
CA ALA A 26 3.70 9.74 3.52
C ALA A 26 3.42 8.96 2.24
N VAL A 27 4.49 8.34 1.71
CA VAL A 27 4.42 7.38 0.60
C VAL A 27 5.28 6.18 0.92
N VAL A 28 4.75 4.99 0.66
CA VAL A 28 5.51 3.75 0.71
C VAL A 28 5.59 3.18 -0.70
N ASN A 29 6.78 3.15 -1.28
CA ASN A 29 7.01 2.48 -2.55
C ASN A 29 7.31 1.00 -2.30
N CYS A 30 6.60 0.10 -2.97
CA CYS A 30 6.70 -1.34 -2.83
C CYS A 30 7.44 -1.95 -4.03
N TYR A 31 8.35 -2.88 -3.76
CA TYR A 31 9.20 -3.52 -4.75
C TYR A 31 9.28 -5.03 -4.52
N SER A 32 9.42 -5.80 -5.60
CA SER A 32 9.93 -7.18 -5.52
C SER A 32 11.31 -7.22 -6.14
N GLY A 33 12.32 -7.46 -5.30
CA GLY A 33 13.71 -7.18 -5.64
C GLY A 33 13.88 -5.71 -6.05
N SER A 34 14.38 -5.46 -7.27
CA SER A 34 14.51 -4.10 -7.83
C SER A 34 13.28 -3.63 -8.61
N SER A 35 12.26 -4.48 -8.78
CA SER A 35 11.10 -4.19 -9.63
C SER A 35 10.02 -3.46 -8.84
N PHE A 36 9.73 -2.21 -9.22
CA PHE A 36 8.64 -1.42 -8.64
C PHE A 36 7.28 -2.07 -8.92
N LYS A 37 6.45 -2.19 -7.89
CA LYS A 37 5.10 -2.78 -7.96
C LYS A 37 3.99 -1.77 -7.76
N GLY A 38 4.26 -0.70 -7.02
CA GLY A 38 3.26 0.26 -6.67
C GLY A 38 3.63 1.14 -5.49
N SER A 39 2.69 2.00 -5.12
CA SER A 39 2.85 2.92 -4.00
C SER A 39 1.60 2.89 -3.12
N LEU A 40 1.82 2.95 -1.81
CA LEU A 40 0.81 3.25 -0.81
C LEU A 40 0.93 4.73 -0.48
N TYR A 41 -0.09 5.52 -0.79
CA TYR A 41 -0.14 6.94 -0.49
C TYR A 41 -1.02 7.17 0.73
N PHE A 42 -0.51 7.95 1.67
CA PHE A 42 -1.20 8.30 2.91
C PHE A 42 -1.56 9.77 2.89
N TYR A 43 -2.83 10.06 3.12
CA TYR A 43 -3.39 11.41 3.03
C TYR A 43 -3.85 11.91 4.39
N LYS A 44 -3.61 13.20 4.66
CA LYS A 44 -4.08 13.83 5.89
C LYS A 44 -5.59 13.82 6.02
N GLU A 45 -6.09 13.86 7.24
CA GLU A 45 -7.53 14.01 7.48
C GLU A 45 -8.10 15.27 6.80
N GLY A 46 -9.24 15.13 6.14
CA GLY A 46 -9.90 16.21 5.41
C GLY A 46 -9.31 16.53 4.02
N ALA A 47 -8.22 15.87 3.60
CA ALA A 47 -7.74 15.99 2.22
C ALA A 47 -8.71 15.35 1.22
N SER A 48 -8.72 15.87 -0.01
CA SER A 48 -9.40 15.21 -1.14
C SER A 48 -8.56 14.02 -1.59
N VAL A 49 -8.97 12.82 -1.18
CA VAL A 49 -8.28 11.57 -1.51
C VAL A 49 -8.78 11.03 -2.85
N PRO A 50 -7.92 10.91 -3.88
CA PRO A 50 -8.34 10.29 -5.14
C PRO A 50 -8.56 8.78 -4.94
N ALA A 51 -9.41 8.19 -5.79
CA ALA A 51 -9.59 6.74 -5.81
C ALA A 51 -8.26 6.02 -6.07
N SER A 52 -8.13 4.79 -5.52
CA SER A 52 -6.99 3.93 -5.88
C SER A 52 -7.02 3.62 -7.37
N SER A 53 -5.87 3.30 -7.95
CA SER A 53 -5.76 3.14 -9.40
C SER A 53 -4.69 2.14 -9.79
N LYS A 54 -4.86 1.58 -10.99
CA LYS A 54 -3.89 0.74 -11.67
C LYS A 54 -3.43 1.44 -12.94
N THR A 55 -2.13 1.49 -13.18
CA THR A 55 -1.59 2.04 -14.44
C THR A 55 -1.71 1.03 -15.58
N GLY A 56 -1.56 1.49 -16.84
CA GLY A 56 -1.50 0.58 -17.99
C GLY A 56 -0.36 -0.45 -17.91
N SER A 57 0.72 -0.12 -17.18
CA SER A 57 1.85 -1.02 -16.90
C SER A 57 1.62 -1.93 -15.70
N GLY A 58 0.45 -1.87 -15.06
CA GLY A 58 0.06 -2.73 -13.95
C GLY A 58 0.53 -2.27 -12.57
N TYR A 59 1.12 -1.08 -12.42
CA TYR A 59 1.49 -0.55 -11.10
C TYR A 59 0.25 -0.20 -10.31
N LEU A 60 0.25 -0.56 -9.02
CA LEU A 60 -0.88 -0.33 -8.13
C LEU A 60 -0.60 0.89 -7.25
N TYR A 61 -1.46 1.88 -7.35
CA TYR A 61 -1.41 3.07 -6.50
C TYR A 61 -2.58 3.02 -5.54
N LEU A 62 -2.29 2.68 -4.29
CA LEU A 62 -3.29 2.51 -3.24
C LEU A 62 -3.32 3.76 -2.37
N ARG A 63 -4.52 4.19 -1.97
CA ARG A 63 -4.72 5.42 -1.19
C ARG A 63 -5.37 5.08 0.14
N PHE A 64 -4.75 5.54 1.21
CA PHE A 64 -5.16 5.32 2.59
C PHE A 64 -5.23 6.64 3.34
N SER A 65 -5.99 6.63 4.44
CA SER A 65 -5.91 7.70 5.44
C SER A 65 -4.58 7.62 6.19
N GLU A 66 -4.02 8.75 6.59
CA GLU A 66 -2.84 8.80 7.46
C GLU A 66 -3.05 8.05 8.79
N LYS A 67 -4.30 7.91 9.25
CA LYS A 67 -4.65 7.14 10.45
C LYS A 67 -4.24 5.67 10.36
N GLN A 68 -4.16 5.13 9.14
CA GLN A 68 -3.78 3.74 8.86
C GLN A 68 -2.27 3.58 8.66
N PHE A 69 -1.49 4.66 8.69
CA PHE A 69 -0.06 4.61 8.37
C PHE A 69 0.70 3.69 9.33
N ASN A 70 0.54 3.86 10.63
CA ASN A 70 1.29 3.08 11.62
C ASN A 70 0.90 1.60 11.56
N GLU A 71 -0.40 1.28 11.46
CA GLU A 71 -0.89 -0.10 11.33
C GLU A 71 -0.29 -0.77 10.09
N ILE A 72 -0.35 -0.11 8.93
CA ILE A 72 0.22 -0.66 7.69
C ILE A 72 1.73 -0.84 7.84
N ILE A 73 2.47 0.15 8.36
CA ILE A 73 3.94 0.04 8.54
C ILE A 73 4.31 -1.10 9.49
N THR A 74 3.54 -1.32 10.56
CA THR A 74 3.71 -2.47 11.46
C THR A 74 3.56 -3.77 10.69
N THR A 75 2.46 -3.95 9.94
CA THR A 75 2.28 -5.12 9.05
C THR A 75 3.46 -5.29 8.09
N LEU A 76 3.94 -4.21 7.44
CA LEU A 76 5.06 -4.31 6.50
C LEU A 76 6.41 -4.71 7.16
N ARG A 77 6.56 -4.48 8.46
CA ARG A 77 7.80 -4.78 9.21
C ARG A 77 7.79 -6.18 9.79
N GLU A 78 6.64 -6.61 10.27
CA GLU A 78 6.49 -7.80 11.11
C GLU A 78 6.04 -9.00 10.28
N GLU A 79 5.32 -8.79 9.19
CA GLU A 79 4.66 -9.87 8.45
C GLU A 79 5.33 -10.18 7.11
N LYS A 80 5.39 -11.46 6.74
CA LYS A 80 5.78 -11.92 5.40
C LYS A 80 5.06 -13.22 5.04
N PRO A 81 4.74 -13.46 3.75
CA PRO A 81 4.94 -12.60 2.59
C PRO A 81 3.90 -11.49 2.46
N LEU A 82 4.31 -10.37 1.88
CA LEU A 82 3.46 -9.19 1.69
C LEU A 82 2.93 -9.11 0.25
N ASN A 83 1.66 -8.69 0.13
CA ASN A 83 0.98 -8.51 -1.13
C ASN A 83 0.22 -7.19 -1.16
N MET A 84 0.10 -6.61 -2.36
CA MET A 84 -0.83 -5.52 -2.63
C MET A 84 -1.77 -5.91 -3.77
N GLY A 85 -3.05 -5.63 -3.59
CA GLY A 85 -4.09 -6.01 -4.52
C GLY A 85 -4.99 -4.85 -4.94
N PHE A 86 -5.63 -5.00 -6.08
CA PHE A 86 -6.53 -4.01 -6.66
C PHE A 86 -7.66 -4.66 -7.45
N ASN A 87 -8.87 -4.15 -7.24
CA ASN A 87 -10.08 -4.55 -7.94
C ASN A 87 -10.44 -3.51 -9.01
N ASP A 88 -10.38 -3.91 -10.28
CA ASP A 88 -10.62 -3.04 -11.43
C ASP A 88 -12.08 -2.58 -11.55
N SER A 89 -13.02 -3.23 -10.86
CA SER A 89 -14.45 -2.91 -10.99
C SER A 89 -14.91 -1.76 -10.11
N ASN A 90 -14.21 -1.47 -9.00
CA ASN A 90 -14.62 -0.44 -8.05
C ASN A 90 -13.47 0.40 -7.48
N ASN A 91 -12.25 0.22 -8.01
CA ASN A 91 -11.06 0.95 -7.59
C ASN A 91 -10.70 0.79 -6.10
N TRP A 92 -11.11 -0.31 -5.47
CA TRP A 92 -10.63 -0.68 -4.16
C TRP A 92 -9.30 -1.45 -4.28
N GLY A 93 -8.32 -1.12 -3.46
CA GLY A 93 -7.15 -1.97 -3.24
C GLY A 93 -6.82 -2.18 -1.77
N TRP A 94 -5.92 -3.12 -1.52
CA TRP A 94 -5.56 -3.58 -0.18
C TRP A 94 -4.08 -3.92 -0.09
N VAL A 95 -3.58 -3.97 1.14
CA VAL A 95 -2.33 -4.62 1.50
C VAL A 95 -2.71 -5.83 2.35
N SER A 96 -2.05 -6.96 2.13
CA SER A 96 -2.32 -8.19 2.87
C SER A 96 -1.06 -8.99 3.14
N THR A 97 -1.13 -9.83 4.15
CA THR A 97 -0.18 -10.89 4.45
C THR A 97 -0.58 -12.17 3.71
N SER A 98 0.04 -13.29 4.06
CA SER A 98 -0.41 -14.60 3.60
C SER A 98 -1.54 -15.14 4.46
N GLN A 99 -2.05 -16.32 4.11
CA GLN A 99 -2.98 -17.02 4.96
C GLN A 99 -2.18 -17.78 6.03
N GLU A 100 -2.20 -17.30 7.26
CA GLU A 100 -1.58 -17.98 8.41
C GLU A 100 -2.59 -18.79 9.25
N PRO A 101 -2.11 -19.84 9.97
CA PRO A 101 -2.87 -20.48 11.03
C PRO A 101 -3.18 -19.50 12.19
N VAL A 102 -4.35 -19.66 12.81
CA VAL A 102 -4.71 -18.83 13.96
C VAL A 102 -3.88 -19.20 15.18
N GLY A 103 -3.23 -18.21 15.80
CA GLY A 103 -2.54 -18.36 17.09
C GLY A 103 -1.04 -18.64 17.00
N GLU A 104 -0.44 -18.55 15.81
CA GLU A 104 1.01 -18.54 15.63
C GLU A 104 1.50 -17.08 15.59
N GLU A 105 2.64 -16.80 16.22
CA GLU A 105 3.32 -15.50 16.18
C GLU A 105 4.43 -15.56 15.12
N GLU A 106 4.64 -14.47 14.38
CA GLU A 106 5.75 -14.35 13.44
C GLU A 106 7.09 -14.43 14.20
N SER A 107 7.97 -15.34 13.77
CA SER A 107 9.25 -15.67 14.44
C SER A 107 10.43 -14.81 14.01
#